data_AF-A0A1Q7YAU2-F1
#
_entry.id   AF-A0A1Q7YAU2-F1
#
_cell.length_a   1.000
_cell.length_b   1.000
_cell.length_c   1.000
_cell.angle_alpha   90.00
_cell.angle_beta   90.00
_cell.angle_gamma   90.00
#
_symmetry.space_group_name_H-M   'P 1'
#
loop_
_entity.id
_entity.type
_entity.pdbx_description
1 polymer ?
#
loop_
_entity_poly.entity_id
_entity_poly.type
_entity_poly.pdbx_seq_one_letter_code
_entity_poly.pdbx_strand_id
1 'polypeptide(L)' 'MEATRVTVDEIRERMNRGEDFYFVDTRNPTAWGEAETKLPGAIRIPADSVEEHLADVPRDRAVITYCT' A
#
# COMPACT_ATOMS: atom_id res chain seq x y z
N MET A 1 -11.59 4.71 -14.46
CA MET A 1 -11.60 5.45 -13.19
C MET A 1 -10.15 5.68 -12.82
N GLU A 2 -9.75 6.93 -12.57
CA GLU A 2 -8.39 7.21 -12.09
C GLU A 2 -8.30 6.90 -10.60
N ALA A 3 -7.17 6.37 -10.16
CA ALA A 3 -6.90 6.18 -8.74
C ALA A 3 -6.72 7.54 -8.07
N THR A 4 -7.38 7.74 -6.92
CA THR A 4 -7.16 8.91 -6.08
C THR A 4 -5.71 8.91 -5.58
N ARG A 5 -4.97 9.97 -5.91
CA ARG A 5 -3.60 10.16 -5.42
C ARG A 5 -3.59 10.87 -4.08
N VAL A 6 -2.64 10.49 -3.24
CA VAL A 6 -2.36 11.07 -1.93
C VAL A 6 -0.85 11.21 -1.77
N THR A 7 -0.42 12.21 -1.01
CA THR A 7 0.98 12.40 -0.66
C THR A 7 1.35 11.66 0.62
N VAL A 8 2.65 11.49 0.87
CA VAL A 8 3.16 10.88 2.10
C VAL A 8 2.78 11.72 3.32
N ASP A 9 2.88 13.04 3.22
CA ASP A 9 2.57 13.95 4.33
C ASP A 9 1.08 13.91 4.70
N GLU A 10 0.19 13.88 3.71
CA GLU A 10 -1.25 13.71 3.94
C GLU A 10 -1.56 12.40 4.66
N ILE A 11 -0.96 11.28 4.24
CA ILE A 11 -1.16 9.99 4.92
C ILE A 11 -0.61 10.02 6.35
N ARG A 12 0.56 10.62 6.57
CA ARG A 12 1.14 10.75 7.90
C ARG A 12 0.27 11.61 8.83
N GLU A 13 -0.26 12.74 8.34
CA GLU A 13 -1.17 13.57 9.11
C GLU A 13 -2.47 12.84 9.49
N ARG A 14 -3.03 12.07 8.55
CA ARG A 14 -4.23 11.24 8.79
C ARG A 14 -3.96 10.16 9.83
N MET A 15 -2.83 9.46 9.73
CA MET A 15 -2.40 8.47 10.74
C MET A 15 -2.24 9.11 12.13
N ASN A 16 -1.67 10.31 12.21
CA ASN A 16 -1.53 11.04 13.48
C ASN A 16 -2.87 11.43 14.12
N ARG A 17 -3.95 11.50 13.33
CA ARG A 17 -5.32 11.72 13.82
C ARG A 17 -6.04 10.43 14.22
N GLY A 18 -5.38 9.28 14.10
CA GLY A 18 -5.94 7.97 14.43
C GLY A 18 -6.70 7.30 13.28
N GLU A 19 -6.54 7.78 12.04
CA GLU A 19 -7.06 7.05 10.88
C GLU A 19 -6.18 5.82 10.59
N ASP A 20 -6.82 4.67 10.43
CA ASP A 20 -6.14 3.42 10.05
C ASP A 20 -6.17 3.19 8.54
N PHE A 21 -5.04 2.74 8.01
CA PHE A 21 -4.85 2.42 6.60
C PHE A 21 -4.39 1.00 6.41
N TYR A 22 -4.71 0.44 5.25
CA TYR A 22 -4.15 -0.80 4.76
C TYR A 22 -3.14 -0.52 3.66
N PHE A 23 -1.87 -0.82 3.92
CA PHE A 23 -0.79 -0.53 2.99
C PHE A 23 -0.49 -1.74 2.10
N VAL A 24 -0.38 -1.49 0.80
CA VAL A 24 -0.05 -2.51 -0.20
C VAL A 24 1.22 -2.10 -0.95
N ASP A 25 2.26 -2.92 -0.81
CA ASP A 25 3.51 -2.79 -1.52
C ASP A 25 3.39 -3.49 -2.88
N THR A 26 3.34 -2.70 -3.95
CA THR A 26 3.22 -3.22 -5.33
C THR A 26 4.54 -3.17 -6.09
N ARG A 27 5.68 -3.03 -5.39
CA ARG A 27 7.00 -3.06 -6.03
C ARG A 27 7.25 -4.39 -6.73
N ASN A 28 7.93 -4.32 -7.87
CA ASN A 28 8.39 -5.52 -8.58
C ASN A 28 9.39 -6.32 -7.71
N PRO A 29 9.64 -7.61 -8.00
CA PRO A 29 10.49 -8.46 -7.18
C PRO A 29 11.90 -7.91 -6.92
N THR A 30 12.52 -7.28 -7.92
CA THR A 30 13.86 -6.68 -7.81
C THR A 30 13.83 -5.48 -6.86
N ALA A 31 12.98 -4.49 -7.12
CA ALA A 31 12.86 -3.29 -6.30
C ALA A 31 12.46 -3.61 -4.84
N TRP A 32 11.63 -4.62 -4.63
CA TRP A 32 11.29 -5.09 -3.29
C TRP A 32 12.45 -5.83 -2.60
N GLY A 33 13.23 -6.60 -3.36
CA GLY A 33 14.40 -7.34 -2.86
C GLY A 33 15.56 -6.43 -2.48
N GLU A 34 15.78 -5.37 -3.26
CA GLU A 34 16.85 -4.38 -3.06
C GLU A 34 16.48 -3.30 -2.04
N ALA A 35 15.22 -3.25 -1.61
CA ALA A 35 14.74 -2.24 -0.68
C ALA A 35 15.41 -2.34 0.70
N GLU A 36 16.15 -1.28 1.08
CA GLU A 36 16.70 -1.13 2.43
C GLU A 36 15.62 -0.95 3.49
N THR A 37 14.46 -0.39 3.10
CA THR A 37 13.32 -0.17 3.99
C THR A 37 12.01 -0.66 3.38
N LYS A 38 11.14 -1.17 4.25
CA LYS A 38 9.80 -1.67 3.93
C LYS A 38 8.84 -1.13 4.98
N LEU A 39 7.66 -0.68 4.56
CA LEU A 39 6.70 -0.10 5.48
C LEU A 39 6.16 -1.20 6.41
N PRO A 40 6.30 -1.06 7.75
CA PRO A 40 5.80 -2.06 8.68
C PRO A 40 4.30 -2.29 8.51
N GLY A 41 3.87 -3.55 8.50
CA GLY A 41 2.47 -3.93 8.33
C GLY A 41 1.93 -3.81 6.91
N ALA A 42 2.73 -3.34 5.94
CA ALA A 42 2.35 -3.41 4.54
C ALA A 42 2.42 -4.86 4.05
N ILE A 43 1.39 -5.27 3.31
CA ILE A 43 1.41 -6.55 2.61
C ILE A 43 1.97 -6.36 1.20
N ARG A 44 2.66 -7.38 0.69
CA ARG A 44 3.20 -7.35 -0.66
C ARG A 44 2.21 -8.00 -1.61
N ILE A 45 1.72 -7.22 -2.57
CA ILE A 45 0.91 -7.70 -3.68
C ILE A 45 1.54 -7.15 -4.96
N PRO A 46 2.31 -7.96 -5.70
CA PRO A 46 2.80 -7.58 -7.03
C PRO A 46 1.64 -7.15 -7.94
N ALA A 47 1.85 -6.08 -8.72
CA ALA A 47 0.78 -5.49 -9.54
C ALA A 47 0.16 -6.45 -10.58
N ASP A 48 0.90 -7.50 -10.95
CA ASP A 48 0.52 -8.57 -11.89
C ASP A 48 -0.23 -9.75 -11.25
N SER A 49 -0.46 -9.72 -9.92
CA SER A 49 -1.15 -10.79 -9.16
C SER A 49 -2.26 -10.25 -8.26
N VAL A 50 -2.71 -9.01 -8.51
CA VAL A 50 -3.71 -8.33 -7.66
C VAL A 50 -5.01 -9.12 -7.57
N GLU A 51 -5.47 -9.68 -8.69
CA GLU A 51 -6.71 -10.43 -8.81
C GLU A 51 -6.77 -11.61 -7.82
N GLU A 52 -5.65 -12.26 -7.57
CA GLU A 52 -5.53 -13.42 -6.66
C GLU A 52 -5.64 -12.99 -5.19
N HIS A 53 -5.31 -11.73 -4.89
CA HIS A 53 -5.25 -11.18 -3.53
C HIS A 53 -6.42 -10.25 -3.19
N LEU A 54 -7.36 -10.00 -4.12
CA LEU A 54 -8.52 -9.12 -3.90
C LEU A 54 -9.42 -9.54 -2.72
N ALA A 55 -9.40 -10.82 -2.36
CA ALA A 55 -10.13 -11.36 -1.21
C ALA A 55 -9.48 -10.99 0.13
N ASP A 56 -8.17 -10.76 0.14
CA ASP A 56 -7.40 -10.42 1.35
C ASP A 56 -7.44 -8.91 1.64
N VAL A 57 -7.84 -8.10 0.66
CA VAL A 57 -7.91 -6.64 0.79
C VAL A 57 -9.12 -6.24 1.64
N PRO A 58 -8.91 -5.55 2.77
CA PRO A 58 -10.00 -5.11 3.63
C PRO A 58 -10.93 -4.12 2.91
N ARG A 59 -12.22 -4.19 3.26
CA ARG A 59 -13.27 -3.32 2.69
C ARG A 59 -13.76 -2.24 3.65
N ASP A 60 -13.28 -2.27 4.89
CA ASP A 60 -13.68 -1.41 6.01
C ASP A 60 -12.75 -0.22 6.24
N ARG A 61 -11.62 -0.14 5.52
CA ARG A 61 -10.64 0.96 5.62
C ARG A 61 -9.99 1.27 4.28
N ALA A 62 -9.37 2.45 4.20
CA ALA A 62 -8.72 2.90 2.98
C ALA A 62 -7.46 2.07 2.66
N VAL A 63 -7.30 1.71 1.39
CA VAL A 63 -6.15 0.99 0.85
C VAL A 63 -5.19 1.97 0.20
N ILE A 64 -3.94 1.98 0.65
CA ILE A 64 -2.88 2.83 0.11
C ILE A 64 -1.86 1.92 -0.59
N THR A 65 -1.86 1.96 -1.92
CA THR A 65 -0.86 1.29 -2.74
C THR A 65 0.38 2.16 -2.89
N TYR A 66 1.57 1.58 -2.78
CA TYR A 66 2.81 2.26 -3.09
C TYR A 66 3.74 1.40 -3.95
N CYS A 67 4.50 2.08 -4.79
CA CYS A 67 5.53 1.50 -5.66
C CYS A 67 6.73 2.45 -5.72
N THR A 68 7.79 2.04 -6.42
CA THR A 68 8.97 2.88 -6.67
C THR A 68 8.79 3.68 -7.95
#